data_AF-A0A2A4RCK3-F1
#
_entry.id   AF-A0A2A4RCK3-F1
#
_cell.length_a   1.000
_cell.length_b   1.000
_cell.length_c   1.000
_cell.angle_alpha   90.00
_cell.angle_beta   90.00
_cell.angle_gamma   90.00
#
_symmetry.space_group_name_H-M   'P 1'
#
loop_
_entity.id
_entity.type
_entity.pdbx_description
1 polymer ?
#
loop_
_entity_poly.entity_id
_entity_poly.type
_entity_poly.pdbx_seq_one_letter_code
_entity_poly.pdbx_strand_id
1 'polypeptide(L)'
;MKKSTLLLLSIFVFSCTSNTIFEKPKNLIPKDSMIDLLVDMQLAVGARSGKNLDGKYGLDYMPLVYEKYRIDSARFTESSFYYSTDIDHYTKILKTVKARLKKMNADNELIVEELDSIKKAKNPKQKIIPLKNDSIIK
;
A
#
# COMPACT_ATOMS: atom_id res chain seq x y z
N MET A 1 48.19 19.76 3.27
CA MET A 1 47.03 18.85 3.46
C MET A 1 45.90 19.49 4.29
N LYS A 2 46.17 20.14 5.44
CA LYS A 2 45.13 20.78 6.29
C LYS A 2 44.27 21.87 5.61
N LYS A 3 44.86 22.66 4.69
CA LYS A 3 44.13 23.73 3.96
C LYS A 3 43.11 23.20 2.94
N SER A 4 43.40 22.05 2.33
CA SER A 4 42.47 21.39 1.38
C SER A 4 41.26 20.81 2.12
N THR A 5 41.48 20.21 3.29
CA THR A 5 40.40 19.74 4.17
C THR A 5 39.48 20.87 4.63
N LEU A 6 40.03 22.05 4.93
CA LEU A 6 39.25 23.23 5.32
C LEU A 6 38.41 23.78 4.16
N LEU A 7 38.95 23.77 2.93
CA LEU A 7 38.22 24.19 1.73
C LEU A 7 37.03 23.26 1.45
N LEU A 8 37.24 21.95 1.60
CA LEU A 8 36.22 20.93 1.38
C LEU A 8 35.11 21.00 2.43
N LEU A 9 35.47 21.31 3.69
CA LEU A 9 34.50 21.57 4.76
C LEU A 9 33.69 22.86 4.52
N SER A 10 34.33 23.90 3.97
CA SER A 10 33.66 25.15 3.60
C SER A 10 32.60 24.95 2.51
N ILE A 11 32.90 24.15 1.47
CA ILE A 11 31.93 23.83 0.42
C ILE A 11 30.73 23.04 1.00
N PHE A 12 30.96 22.19 1.99
CA PHE A 12 29.91 21.40 2.64
C PHE A 12 28.92 22.25 3.42
N VAL A 13 29.37 23.31 4.10
CA VAL A 13 28.48 24.22 4.86
C VAL A 13 27.68 25.16 3.96
N PHE A 14 28.18 25.52 2.78
CA PHE A 14 27.44 26.34 1.81
C PHE A 14 26.45 25.54 0.94
N SER A 15 26.57 24.21 0.90
CA SER A 15 25.63 23.35 0.15
C SER A 15 24.25 23.22 0.81
N CYS A 16 24.09 23.67 2.06
CA CYS A 16 22.77 23.75 2.69
C CYS A 16 21.98 24.95 2.15
N THR A 17 21.39 24.79 0.96
CA THR A 17 20.41 25.75 0.43
C THR A 17 19.06 25.50 1.10
N SER A 18 18.65 26.38 2.02
CA SER A 18 17.35 26.34 2.70
C SER A 18 16.20 26.89 1.83
N ASN A 19 16.18 26.58 0.53
CA ASN A 19 15.03 26.91 -0.31
C ASN A 19 13.90 25.94 0.04
N THR A 20 13.16 26.25 1.10
CA THR A 20 12.05 25.45 1.63
C THR A 20 10.77 25.60 0.83
N ILE A 21 10.75 26.45 -0.19
CA ILE A 21 9.63 26.62 -1.11
C ILE A 21 9.92 25.79 -2.35
N PHE A 22 9.36 24.58 -2.39
CA PHE A 22 9.43 23.72 -3.56
C PHE A 22 8.42 24.16 -4.61
N GLU A 23 8.88 24.31 -5.85
CA GLU A 23 8.01 24.65 -6.97
C GLU A 23 7.03 23.51 -7.26
N LYS A 24 5.78 23.89 -7.55
CA LYS A 24 4.72 22.94 -7.92
C LYS A 24 5.04 22.31 -9.29
N PRO A 25 5.16 20.98 -9.39
CA PRO A 25 5.36 20.31 -10.68
C PRO A 25 4.23 20.62 -11.67
N LYS A 26 4.56 20.81 -12.95
CA LYS A 26 3.56 21.09 -14.01
C LYS A 26 2.56 19.95 -14.20
N ASN A 27 3.02 18.72 -13.98
CA ASN A 27 2.32 17.45 -14.13
C ASN A 27 1.82 16.89 -12.78
N LEU A 28 1.71 17.72 -11.73
CA LEU A 28 1.31 17.28 -10.39
C LEU A 28 0.03 16.42 -10.42
N ILE A 29 0.09 15.24 -9.82
CA ILE A 29 -1.09 14.40 -9.60
C ILE A 29 -2.00 15.10 -8.58
N PRO A 30 -3.28 15.39 -8.90
CA PRO A 30 -4.20 16.01 -7.96
C PRO A 30 -4.33 15.24 -6.65
N LYS A 31 -4.57 15.95 -5.54
CA LYS A 31 -4.56 15.36 -4.19
C LYS A 31 -5.53 14.19 -4.03
N ASP A 32 -6.76 14.33 -4.52
CA ASP A 32 -7.77 13.28 -4.41
C ASP A 32 -7.37 12.07 -5.27
N SER A 33 -6.88 12.31 -6.49
CA SER A 33 -6.32 11.27 -7.34
C SER A 33 -5.09 10.59 -6.73
N MET A 34 -4.26 11.31 -5.96
CA MET A 34 -3.12 10.74 -5.23
C MET A 34 -3.60 9.79 -4.12
N ILE A 35 -4.69 10.11 -3.43
CA ILE A 35 -5.28 9.20 -2.43
C ILE A 35 -5.76 7.92 -3.10
N ASP A 36 -6.52 8.04 -4.20
CA ASP A 36 -7.02 6.89 -4.96
C ASP A 36 -5.87 6.03 -5.50
N LEU A 37 -4.86 6.69 -6.10
CA LEU A 37 -3.65 6.06 -6.62
C LEU A 37 -2.92 5.28 -5.54
N LEU A 38 -2.67 5.88 -4.38
CA LEU A 38 -1.95 5.22 -3.29
C LEU A 38 -2.73 4.01 -2.74
N VAL A 39 -4.06 4.08 -2.67
CA VAL A 39 -4.88 2.91 -2.31
C VAL A 39 -4.66 1.78 -3.31
N ASP A 40 -4.77 2.05 -4.61
CA ASP A 40 -4.59 1.02 -5.65
C ASP A 40 -3.15 0.48 -5.72
N MET A 41 -2.15 1.32 -5.48
CA MET A 41 -0.76 0.87 -5.34
C MET A 41 -0.59 -0.12 -4.18
N GLN A 42 -1.17 0.17 -3.01
CA GLN A 42 -1.11 -0.76 -1.87
C GLN A 42 -1.84 -2.07 -2.17
N LEU A 43 -2.98 -2.02 -2.87
CA LEU A 43 -3.68 -3.22 -3.32
C LEU A 43 -2.85 -4.03 -4.32
N ALA A 44 -2.19 -3.38 -5.28
CA ALA A 44 -1.30 -4.02 -6.24
C ALA A 44 -0.12 -4.73 -5.57
N VAL A 45 0.51 -4.08 -4.58
CA VAL A 45 1.58 -4.67 -3.78
C VAL A 45 1.06 -5.86 -2.97
N GLY A 46 -0.09 -5.71 -2.30
CA GLY A 46 -0.70 -6.79 -1.52
C GLY A 46 -1.13 -7.99 -2.36
N ALA A 47 -1.64 -7.76 -3.57
CA ALA A 47 -2.09 -8.81 -4.49
C ALA A 47 -0.94 -9.70 -5.00
N ARG A 48 0.32 -9.21 -4.99
CA ARG A 48 1.49 -9.96 -5.46
C ARG A 48 1.70 -11.27 -4.73
N SER A 49 1.36 -11.34 -3.44
CA SER A 49 1.46 -12.57 -2.64
C SER A 49 0.29 -13.53 -2.83
N GLY A 50 -0.83 -13.06 -3.40
CA GLY A 50 -2.03 -13.84 -3.66
C GLY A 50 -1.95 -14.66 -4.94
N LYS A 51 -2.72 -15.75 -4.97
CA LYS A 51 -2.96 -16.53 -6.17
C LYS A 51 -3.94 -15.77 -7.08
N ASN A 52 -3.56 -15.52 -8.33
CA ASN A 52 -4.46 -14.92 -9.31
C ASN A 52 -5.47 -15.96 -9.88
N LEU A 53 -6.37 -15.51 -10.76
CA LEU A 53 -7.38 -16.38 -11.38
C LEU A 53 -6.79 -17.52 -12.22
N ASP A 54 -5.61 -17.32 -12.81
CA ASP A 54 -4.88 -18.35 -13.58
C ASP A 54 -4.01 -19.26 -12.69
N GLY A 55 -4.06 -19.05 -11.38
CA GLY A 55 -3.30 -19.80 -10.40
C GLY A 55 -1.83 -19.44 -10.25
N LYS A 56 -1.41 -18.29 -10.78
CA LYS A 56 -0.04 -17.76 -10.70
C LYS A 56 0.14 -16.88 -9.46
N TYR A 57 1.38 -16.79 -8.99
CA TYR A 57 1.82 -15.96 -7.88
C TYR A 57 2.89 -14.96 -8.33
N GLY A 58 3.14 -13.93 -7.52
CA GLY A 58 4.32 -13.08 -7.66
C GLY A 58 4.28 -12.09 -8.82
N LEU A 59 3.13 -11.96 -9.49
CA LEU A 59 2.93 -11.01 -10.59
C LEU A 59 3.00 -9.56 -10.10
N ASP A 60 3.62 -8.70 -10.91
CA ASP A 60 3.65 -7.26 -10.64
C ASP A 60 2.42 -6.59 -11.27
N TYR A 61 1.60 -5.97 -10.42
CA TYR A 61 0.39 -5.27 -10.81
C TYR A 61 0.57 -3.75 -10.86
N MET A 62 1.73 -3.21 -10.49
CA MET A 62 2.01 -1.77 -10.58
C MET A 62 1.83 -1.19 -11.99
N PRO A 63 2.19 -1.88 -13.10
CA PRO A 63 1.92 -1.37 -14.44
C PRO A 63 0.44 -1.09 -14.70
N LEU A 64 -0.47 -1.93 -14.18
CA LEU A 64 -1.92 -1.74 -14.33
C LEU A 64 -2.41 -0.50 -13.57
N VAL A 65 -1.80 -0.21 -12.41
CA VAL A 65 -2.10 1.00 -11.64
C VAL A 65 -1.66 2.23 -12.43
N TYR A 66 -0.43 2.24 -12.96
CA TYR A 66 0.06 3.35 -13.77
C TYR A 66 -0.79 3.60 -15.02
N GLU A 67 -1.21 2.53 -15.71
CA GLU A 67 -2.12 2.62 -16.85
C GLU A 67 -3.48 3.22 -16.45
N LYS A 68 -4.09 2.75 -15.36
CA LYS A 68 -5.38 3.23 -14.86
C LYS A 68 -5.38 4.75 -14.60
N TYR A 69 -4.32 5.27 -14.01
CA TYR A 69 -4.21 6.70 -13.67
C TYR A 69 -3.54 7.54 -14.76
N ARG A 70 -3.08 6.93 -15.86
CA ARG A 70 -2.34 7.60 -16.94
C ARG A 70 -1.14 8.39 -16.40
N ILE A 71 -0.35 7.72 -15.57
CA ILE A 71 0.89 8.26 -15.00
C ILE A 71 2.04 7.30 -15.28
N ASP A 72 3.26 7.78 -15.05
CA ASP A 72 4.46 6.95 -14.96
C ASP A 72 5.09 7.07 -13.57
N SER A 73 6.18 6.33 -13.33
CA SER A 73 6.92 6.35 -12.07
C SER A 73 7.56 7.70 -11.78
N ALA A 74 7.97 8.45 -12.82
CA ALA A 74 8.59 9.77 -12.67
C ALA A 74 7.56 10.79 -12.15
N ARG A 75 6.39 10.87 -12.79
CA ARG A 75 5.27 11.73 -12.39
C ARG A 75 4.78 11.40 -10.98
N PHE A 76 4.72 10.11 -10.62
CA PHE A 76 4.42 9.71 -9.24
C PHE A 76 5.48 10.21 -8.27
N THR A 77 6.76 10.00 -8.56
CA THR A 77 7.88 10.39 -7.69
C THR A 77 7.90 11.89 -7.47
N GLU A 78 7.78 12.69 -8.54
CA GLU A 78 7.73 14.15 -8.48
C GLU A 78 6.54 14.64 -7.65
N SER A 79 5.36 14.05 -7.85
CA SER A 79 4.16 14.43 -7.11
C SER A 79 4.23 14.03 -5.63
N SER A 80 4.71 12.82 -5.36
CA SER A 80 4.91 12.30 -4.00
C SER A 80 5.92 13.16 -3.24
N PHE A 81 7.03 13.50 -3.89
CA PHE A 81 8.03 14.41 -3.34
C PHE A 81 7.43 15.78 -3.04
N TYR A 82 6.72 16.40 -3.98
CA TYR A 82 6.03 17.68 -3.77
C TYR A 82 5.12 17.63 -2.54
N TYR A 83 4.28 16.59 -2.41
CA TYR A 83 3.42 16.47 -1.23
C TYR A 83 4.20 16.26 0.06
N SER A 84 5.32 15.52 0.04
CA SER A 84 6.14 15.29 1.24
C SER A 84 6.79 16.55 1.81
N THR A 85 6.87 17.64 1.05
CA THR A 85 7.40 18.94 1.51
C THR A 85 6.51 19.59 2.57
N ASP A 86 5.22 19.24 2.58
CA ASP A 86 4.25 19.66 3.58
C ASP A 86 3.80 18.43 4.41
N ILE A 87 4.45 18.26 5.55
CA ILE A 87 4.26 17.08 6.42
C ILE A 87 2.79 16.94 6.87
N ASP A 88 2.12 18.05 7.18
CA ASP A 88 0.74 18.03 7.67
C ASP A 88 -0.23 17.58 6.57
N HIS A 89 -0.07 18.12 5.37
CA HIS A 89 -0.90 17.73 4.22
C HIS A 89 -0.63 16.29 3.78
N TYR A 90 0.64 15.88 3.73
CA TYR A 90 0.99 14.51 3.35
C TYR A 90 0.49 13.49 4.38
N THR A 91 0.61 13.82 5.67
CA THR A 91 0.06 12.99 6.75
C THR A 91 -1.46 12.80 6.60
N LYS A 92 -2.20 13.84 6.18
CA LYS A 92 -3.64 13.72 5.91
C LYS A 92 -3.93 12.78 4.73
N ILE A 93 -3.13 12.84 3.66
CA ILE A 93 -3.24 11.92 2.51
C ILE A 93 -3.06 10.47 2.99
N LEU A 94 -1.96 10.19 3.69
CA LEU A 94 -1.62 8.83 4.16
C LEU A 94 -2.65 8.29 5.18
N LYS A 95 -3.13 9.14 6.10
CA LYS A 95 -4.22 8.76 7.03
C LYS A 95 -5.49 8.39 6.29
N THR A 96 -5.83 9.12 5.23
CA THR A 96 -7.02 8.84 4.41
C THR A 96 -6.87 7.52 3.65
N VAL A 97 -5.70 7.27 3.05
CA VAL A 97 -5.37 5.99 2.40
C VAL A 97 -5.51 4.83 3.39
N LYS A 98 -4.91 4.95 4.58
CA LYS A 98 -5.00 3.95 5.65
C LYS A 98 -6.44 3.69 6.10
N ALA A 99 -7.24 4.75 6.26
CA ALA A 99 -8.64 4.63 6.66
C ALA A 99 -9.47 3.88 5.60
N ARG A 100 -9.27 4.18 4.30
CA ARG A 100 -9.96 3.50 3.20
C ARG A 100 -9.59 2.02 3.14
N LEU A 101 -8.30 1.68 3.22
CA LEU A 101 -7.84 0.29 3.24
C LEU A 101 -8.40 -0.48 4.44
N LYS A 102 -8.42 0.13 5.63
CA LYS A 102 -9.01 -0.48 6.83
C LYS A 102 -10.51 -0.75 6.65
N LYS A 103 -11.24 0.21 6.08
CA LYS A 103 -12.67 0.04 5.78
C LYS A 103 -12.89 -1.11 4.80
N MET A 104 -12.16 -1.13 3.68
CA MET A 104 -12.23 -2.21 2.69
C MET A 104 -11.95 -3.59 3.31
N ASN A 105 -10.97 -3.68 4.20
CA ASN A 105 -10.68 -4.93 4.90
C ASN A 105 -11.84 -5.36 5.81
N ALA A 106 -12.40 -4.45 6.61
CA ALA A 106 -13.55 -4.75 7.46
C ALA A 106 -14.79 -5.17 6.65
N ASP A 107 -15.06 -4.47 5.54
CA ASP A 107 -16.17 -4.82 4.64
C ASP A 107 -15.97 -6.23 4.04
N ASN A 108 -14.73 -6.58 3.68
CA ASN A 108 -14.39 -7.92 3.18
C ASN A 108 -14.50 -9.02 4.25
N GLU A 109 -14.11 -8.74 5.50
CA GLU A 109 -14.25 -9.69 6.62
C GLU A 109 -15.72 -10.06 6.84
N LEU A 110 -16.64 -9.09 6.78
CA LEU A 110 -18.08 -9.32 6.88
C LEU A 110 -18.61 -10.20 5.74
N ILE A 111 -18.16 -9.94 4.51
CA ILE A 111 -18.52 -10.76 3.34
C ILE A 111 -18.05 -12.20 3.52
N VAL A 112 -16.82 -12.41 4.01
CA VAL A 112 -16.28 -13.75 4.26
C VAL A 112 -17.10 -14.49 5.32
N GLU A 113 -17.47 -13.82 6.41
CA GLU A 113 -18.30 -14.39 7.49
C GLU A 113 -19.69 -14.83 6.98
N GLU A 114 -20.33 -13.99 6.15
CA GLU A 114 -21.62 -14.30 5.55
C GLU A 114 -21.52 -15.51 4.61
N LEU A 115 -20.51 -15.53 3.73
CA LEU A 115 -20.27 -16.64 2.81
C LEU A 115 -20.02 -17.95 3.55
N ASP A 116 -19.27 -17.93 4.66
CA ASP A 116 -19.02 -19.12 5.47
C ASP A 116 -20.27 -19.60 6.21
N SER A 117 -21.12 -18.68 6.67
CA SER A 117 -22.42 -19.01 7.25
C SER A 117 -23.35 -19.68 6.23
N ILE A 118 -23.39 -19.17 4.99
CA ILE A 118 -24.16 -19.77 3.88
C ILE A 118 -23.63 -21.17 3.53
N LYS A 119 -22.31 -21.35 3.45
CA LYS A 119 -21.69 -22.67 3.20
C LYS A 119 -22.06 -23.69 4.28
N LYS A 120 -22.02 -23.29 5.55
CA LYS A 120 -22.42 -24.14 6.69
C LYS A 120 -23.89 -24.53 6.61
N ALA A 121 -24.77 -23.59 6.27
CA ALA A 121 -26.21 -23.85 6.11
C ALA A 121 -26.50 -24.81 4.93
N LYS A 122 -25.75 -24.71 3.82
CA LYS A 122 -25.89 -25.62 2.66
C LYS A 122 -25.33 -27.03 2.91
N ASN A 123 -24.35 -27.20 3.80
CA ASN A 123 -23.69 -28.49 4.07
C ASN A 123 -23.74 -28.90 5.56
N PRO A 124 -24.92 -29.26 6.11
CA PRO A 124 -25.08 -29.56 7.55
C PRO A 124 -24.38 -30.84 8.05
N LYS A 125 -23.72 -31.64 7.20
CA LYS A 125 -23.17 -32.97 7.55
C LYS A 125 -21.69 -33.01 7.99
N GLN A 126 -21.01 -31.88 8.17
CA GLN A 126 -19.65 -31.86 8.76
C GLN A 126 -19.68 -31.67 10.28
N LYS A 127 -20.47 -32.48 10.99
CA LYS A 127 -20.23 -32.76 12.40
C LYS A 127 -19.38 -34.02 12.44
N ILE A 128 -18.07 -33.87 12.29
CA ILE A 128 -17.15 -34.96 12.63
C ILE A 128 -17.37 -35.21 14.12
N ILE A 129 -18.08 -36.29 14.41
CA ILE A 129 -18.20 -36.84 15.75
C ILE A 129 -16.75 -37.08 16.19
N PRO A 130 -16.26 -36.51 17.30
CA PRO A 130 -14.93 -36.86 17.78
C PRO A 130 -14.95 -38.37 17.99
N LEU A 131 -14.08 -39.09 17.28
CA LEU A 131 -13.77 -40.47 17.61
C LEU A 131 -13.20 -40.44 19.02
N LYS A 132 -14.12 -40.56 19.98
CA LYS A 132 -13.84 -40.83 21.37
C LYS A 132 -13.21 -42.21 21.36
N ASN A 133 -11.88 -42.27 21.33
CA ASN A 133 -11.11 -43.46 21.63
C ASN A 133 -11.20 -43.75 23.13
N ASP A 134 -12.43 -43.94 23.62
CA ASP A 134 -12.67 -44.60 24.90
C ASP A 134 -13.10 -46.01 24.56
N SER A 135 -12.15 -46.94 24.59
CA SER A 135 -12.30 -48.18 25.37
C SER A 135 -10.97 -48.94 25.34
N ILE A 136 -10.38 -48.93 26.52
CA ILE A 136 -9.39 -49.88 27.02
C ILE A 136 -9.97 -51.32 26.90
N ILE A 137 -9.06 -52.29 26.96
CA ILE A 137 -9.22 -53.69 27.41
C ILE A 137 -9.29 -54.72 26.25
N LYS A 138 -8.17 -55.40 25.97
CA LYS A 138 -7.70 -56.54 26.78
C LYS A 138 -6.20 -56.77 26.62
#